data_AF-A0A429MM81-F1
#
_entry.id   AF-A0A429MM81-F1
#
_cell.length_a   1.000
_cell.length_b   1.000
_cell.length_c   1.000
_cell.angle_alpha   90.00
_cell.angle_beta   90.00
_cell.angle_gamma   90.00
#
_symmetry.space_group_name_H-M   'P 1'
#
loop_
_entity.id
_entity.type
_entity.pdbx_description
1 polymer ?
#
loop_
_entity_poly.entity_id
_entity_poly.type
_entity_poly.pdbx_seq_one_letter_code
_entity_poly.pdbx_strand_id
1 'polypeptide(L)' 'GQYLQPSKQHAPIDRFVTPEEFERYAEHGRKLGFRNIWSAPMVRSSYFADRQYYGEPVPEVRRKVDPAKKIAVQAIEA' A
#
# COMPACT_ATOMS: atom_id res chain seq x y z
N GLY A 1 -0.23 -7.80 1.60
CA GLY A 1 -0.56 -6.77 2.60
C GLY A 1 0.37 -6.90 3.80
N GLN A 2 0.42 -5.88 4.66
CA GLN A 2 1.22 -5.90 5.89
C GLN A 2 0.58 -6.85 6.91
N TYR A 3 1.41 -7.69 7.53
CA TYR A 3 1.01 -8.46 8.71
C TYR A 3 0.77 -7.51 9.88
N LEU A 4 -0.41 -7.61 10.47
CA LEU A 4 -0.74 -6.91 11.71
C LEU A 4 -0.99 -7.99 12.76
N GLN A 5 -0.17 -7.98 13.79
CA GLN A 5 -0.27 -8.92 14.90
C GLN A 5 -1.62 -8.75 15.61
N PRO A 6 -2.50 -9.77 15.64
CA PRO A 6 -3.81 -9.64 16.27
C PRO A 6 -3.75 -9.46 17.79
N SER A 7 -2.77 -10.10 18.44
CA SER A 7 -2.51 -10.02 19.89
C SER A 7 -1.08 -10.44 20.20
N LYS A 8 -0.60 -10.16 21.42
CA LYS A 8 0.76 -10.52 21.89
C LYS A 8 1.09 -12.02 21.84
N GLN A 9 0.08 -12.89 21.73
CA GLN A 9 0.26 -14.34 21.63
C GLN A 9 0.58 -14.82 20.20
N HIS A 10 0.40 -13.96 19.20
CA HIS A 10 0.73 -14.29 17.81
C HIS A 10 2.18 -13.92 17.50
N ALA A 11 2.67 -14.38 16.34
CA ALA A 11 4.01 -14.05 15.87
C ALA A 11 4.29 -12.54 15.98
N PRO A 12 5.45 -12.12 16.53
CA PRO A 12 5.78 -10.71 16.60
C PRO A 12 5.96 -10.14 15.20
N ILE A 13 5.72 -8.84 15.07
CA ILE A 13 6.05 -8.11 13.84
C ILE A 13 7.57 -7.97 13.79
N ASP A 14 8.20 -8.59 12.80
CA ASP A 14 9.63 -8.43 12.53
C ASP A 14 9.93 -7.05 11.93
N ARG A 15 9.13 -6.62 10.95
CA ARG A 15 9.25 -5.30 10.32
C ARG A 15 7.93 -4.78 9.76
N PHE A 16 7.86 -3.46 9.62
CA PHE A 16 6.85 -2.78 8.82
C PHE A 16 7.40 -2.49 7.42
N VAL A 17 6.73 -3.02 6.42
CA VAL A 17 7.11 -2.83 5.01
C VAL A 17 6.72 -1.42 4.57
N THR A 18 7.65 -0.71 3.93
CA THR A 18 7.44 0.64 3.39
C THR A 18 6.55 0.61 2.14
N PRO A 19 5.83 1.71 1.82
CA PRO A 19 5.07 1.81 0.57
C PRO A 19 5.91 1.47 -0.68
N GLU A 20 7.14 1.95 -0.74
CA GLU A 20 8.08 1.76 -1.85
C GLU A 20 8.51 0.28 -1.98
N GLU A 21 8.61 -0.45 -0.87
CA GLU A 21 8.80 -1.90 -0.92
C GLU A 21 7.58 -2.65 -1.47
N PHE A 22 6.37 -2.23 -1.10
CA PHE A 22 5.16 -2.82 -1.69
C PHE A 22 5.08 -2.60 -3.20
N GLU A 23 5.49 -1.42 -3.69
CA GLU A 23 5.61 -1.13 -5.13
C GLU A 23 6.61 -2.07 -5.81
N ARG A 24 7.80 -2.26 -5.22
CA ARG A 24 8.80 -3.21 -5.73
C ARG A 24 8.28 -4.64 -5.79
N TYR A 25 7.47 -5.09 -4.82
CA TYR A 25 6.84 -6.41 -4.88
C TYR A 25 5.82 -6.51 -6.02
N ALA A 26 5.02 -5.47 -6.25
CA ALA A 26 4.08 -5.44 -7.37
C ALA A 26 4.82 -5.51 -8.71
N GLU A 27 5.88 -4.72 -8.88
CA GLU A 27 6.73 -4.76 -10.07
C GLU A 27 7.35 -6.14 -10.29
N HIS A 28 7.89 -6.75 -9.24
CA HIS A 28 8.47 -8.07 -9.31
C HIS A 28 7.44 -9.11 -9.75
N GLY A 29 6.26 -9.12 -9.14
CA GLY A 29 5.22 -10.05 -9.55
C GLY A 29 4.70 -9.80 -10.98
N ARG A 30 4.66 -8.54 -11.45
CA ARG A 30 4.33 -8.25 -12.86
C ARG A 30 5.37 -8.85 -13.81
N LYS A 31 6.65 -8.81 -13.45
CA LYS A 31 7.73 -9.48 -14.21
C LYS A 31 7.58 -11.00 -14.23
N LEU A 32 6.95 -11.59 -13.20
CA LEU A 32 6.62 -13.03 -13.16
C LEU A 32 5.38 -13.41 -13.99
N GLY A 33 4.66 -12.43 -14.56
CA GLY A 33 3.51 -12.68 -15.43
C GLY A 33 2.15 -12.71 -14.72
N PHE A 34 2.07 -12.31 -13.45
CA PHE A 34 0.76 -12.14 -12.79
C PHE A 34 -0.04 -11.00 -13.44
N ARG A 35 -1.29 -11.29 -13.83
CA ARG A 35 -2.15 -10.35 -14.56
C ARG A 35 -2.54 -9.12 -13.76
N ASN A 36 -2.83 -9.27 -12.47
CA ASN A 36 -3.12 -8.17 -11.57
C ASN A 36 -2.51 -8.46 -10.20
N ILE A 37 -1.94 -7.43 -9.56
CA ILE A 37 -1.29 -7.54 -8.26
C ILE A 37 -1.62 -6.32 -7.44
N TRP A 38 -2.28 -6.55 -6.31
CA TRP A 38 -2.56 -5.53 -5.33
C TRP A 38 -1.60 -5.66 -4.16
N SER A 39 -0.64 -4.74 -4.11
CA SER A 39 0.44 -4.70 -3.12
C SER A 39 0.39 -3.35 -2.40
N ALA A 40 -0.12 -3.36 -1.18
CA ALA A 40 -0.14 -2.19 -0.29
C ALA A 40 -0.39 -2.65 1.16
N PRO A 41 -0.10 -1.82 2.18
CA PRO A 41 -0.16 -2.23 3.59
C PRO A 41 -1.52 -2.81 4.01
N MET A 42 -2.62 -2.17 3.59
CA MET A 42 -3.97 -2.54 4.02
C MET A 42 -4.67 -3.56 3.12
N VAL A 43 -4.04 -4.00 2.02
CA VAL A 43 -4.62 -5.03 1.15
C VAL A 43 -4.77 -6.35 1.92
N ARG A 44 -5.90 -7.02 1.72
CA ARG A 44 -6.24 -8.35 2.23
C ARG A 44 -6.72 -9.22 1.07
N SER A 45 -6.81 -10.53 1.27
CA SER A 45 -7.17 -11.51 0.22
C SER A 45 -8.51 -11.19 -0.45
N SER A 46 -9.51 -10.75 0.30
CA SER A 46 -10.85 -10.41 -0.22
C SER A 46 -11.04 -8.92 -0.53
N TYR A 47 -10.03 -8.08 -0.33
CA TYR A 47 -10.16 -6.64 -0.47
C TYR A 47 -10.41 -6.27 -1.94
N PHE A 48 -11.63 -5.87 -2.29
CA PHE A 48 -12.03 -5.58 -3.68
C PHE A 48 -11.69 -6.71 -4.66
N ALA A 49 -11.95 -7.96 -4.27
CA ALA A 49 -11.60 -9.14 -5.07
C ALA A 49 -12.26 -9.13 -6.47
N ASP A 50 -13.46 -8.57 -6.59
CA ASP A 50 -14.16 -8.33 -7.85
C ASP A 50 -13.35 -7.41 -8.78
N ARG A 51 -12.90 -6.26 -8.26
CA ARG A 51 -12.10 -5.29 -9.02
C ARG A 51 -10.73 -5.85 -9.39
N GLN A 52 -10.13 -6.61 -8.47
CA GLN A 52 -8.89 -7.33 -8.73
C GLN A 52 -9.05 -8.33 -9.88
N TYR A 53 -10.15 -9.07 -9.92
CA TYR A 53 -10.47 -10.00 -11.01
C TYR A 53 -10.59 -9.28 -12.36
N TYR A 54 -11.22 -8.10 -12.37
CA TYR A 54 -11.32 -7.26 -13.57
C TYR A 54 -10.05 -6.46 -13.93
N GLY A 55 -8.98 -6.59 -13.15
CA GLY A 55 -7.71 -5.96 -13.47
C GLY A 55 -7.60 -4.49 -13.07
N GLU A 56 -8.51 -3.98 -12.23
CA GLU A 56 -8.42 -2.61 -11.73
C GLU A 56 -7.14 -2.42 -10.89
N PRO A 57 -6.57 -1.21 -10.83
CA PRO A 57 -5.43 -0.90 -9.96
C PRO A 57 -5.86 -0.77 -8.49
N VAL A 58 -4.87 -0.83 -7.58
CA VAL A 58 -5.10 -0.53 -6.15
C VAL A 58 -5.67 0.89 -6.01
N PRO A 59 -6.75 1.10 -5.23
CA PRO A 59 -7.30 2.42 -5.02
C PRO A 59 -6.28 3.37 -4.40
N GLU A 60 -6.21 4.59 -4.91
CA GLU A 60 -5.35 5.63 -4.34
C GLU A 60 -5.77 5.96 -2.91
N VAL A 61 -4.78 6.08 -2.01
CA VAL A 61 -5.03 6.56 -0.65
C VAL A 61 -5.31 8.06 -0.73
N ARG A 62 -6.57 8.46 -0.65
CA ARG A 62 -6.95 9.86 -0.49
C ARG A 62 -6.48 10.37 0.88
N ARG A 63 -5.26 10.90 0.97
CA ARG A 63 -4.95 11.84 2.06
C ARG A 63 -5.82 13.07 1.83
N LYS A 64 -6.64 13.44 2.82
CA LYS A 64 -7.11 14.83 2.90
C LYS A 64 -5.86 15.68 3.12
N VAL A 65 -5.32 16.24 2.05
CA VAL A 65 -4.28 17.26 2.16
C VAL A 65 -4.98 18.48 2.73
N ASP A 66 -4.65 18.83 3.97
CA ASP A 66 -4.99 20.14 4.49
C ASP A 66 -4.25 21.17 3.63
N PRO A 67 -4.95 22.04 2.88
CA PRO A 67 -4.30 23.02 2.02
C PRO A 67 -3.33 23.93 2.79
N ALA A 68 -3.54 24.15 4.10
CA ALA A 68 -2.64 24.93 4.94
C ALA A 68 -1.27 24.26 5.12
N LYS A 69 -1.18 22.93 5.12
CA LYS A 69 0.11 22.22 5.23
C LYS A 69 0.92 22.24 3.93
N LYS A 70 0.29 22.44 2.78
CA LYS A 70 0.98 22.48 1.47
C LYS A 70 1.80 23.77 1.29
N ILE A 71 1.30 24.89 1.82
CA ILE A 71 1.98 26.20 1.80
C ILE A 71 3.23 26.19 2.69
N ALA A 72 3.15 25.54 3.86
CA ALA A 72 4.27 25.52 4.82
C ALA A 72 5.50 24.77 4.28
N VAL A 73 5.33 23.75 3.44
CA VAL A 73 6.46 23.02 2.84
C VAL A 73 7.14 23.86 1.75
N GLN A 74 6.36 24.59 0.94
CA GLN A 74 6.90 25.45 -0.12
C GLN A 74 7.59 26.71 0.41
N ALA A 75 7.21 27.20 1.60
CA ALA A 75 7.83 28.36 2.23
C ALA A 75 9.16 28.06 2.93
N ILE A 76 9.50 26.79 3.15
CA ILE A 76 10.79 26.37 3.75
C ILE A 76 11.85 26.12 2.67
N GLU A 77 11.43 25.96 1.41
CA GLU A 77 12.30 25.69 0.25
C GLU A 77 12.58 26.95 -0.61
N ALA A 78 12.21 28.14 -0.14
CA ALA A 78 12.47 29.44 -0.79
C ALA A 78 13.36 30.33 0.08
#